data_AF-A0A349Z0M1-F1
#
_entry.id   AF-A0A349Z0M1-F1
#
_cell.length_a   1.000
_cell.length_b   1.000
_cell.length_c   1.000
_cell.angle_alpha   90.00
_cell.angle_beta   90.00
_cell.angle_gamma   90.00
#
_symmetry.space_group_name_H-M   'P 1'
#
loop_
_entity.id
_entity.type
_entity.pdbx_description
1 polymer ?
#
loop_
_entity_poly.entity_id
_entity_poly.type
_entity_poly.pdbx_seq_one_letter_code
_entity_poly.pdbx_strand_id
1 'polypeptide(L)'
;MRRCSGWMHRNNWKLLKTPMTSAPELTPELFWQHSLQHYTQPGVAEACLALQDHYQVNVNLLLFYHWCFTINQPVSQALREALEEAVATTDPAIRNHRIRRRAAKGSKVYKALKQQELELEAAQQAELVAAYQKIMGSKIKGSESLNSVFNDSDPLIALLNWLGLPNHSKTQNLITTVLQV
;
A
#
# COMPACT_ATOMS: atom_id res chain seq x y z
N MET A 1 -8.56 -3.56 23.89
CA MET A 1 -8.81 -3.30 22.46
C MET A 1 -8.19 -1.95 22.07
N ARG A 2 -7.10 -1.94 21.30
CA ARG A 2 -6.41 -0.70 20.89
C ARG A 2 -7.07 -0.19 19.61
N ARG A 3 -7.88 0.87 19.70
CA ARG A 3 -8.47 1.52 18.52
C ARG A 3 -7.37 2.27 17.77
N CYS A 4 -7.02 1.82 16.56
CA CYS A 4 -6.17 2.55 15.62
C CYS A 4 -6.95 3.72 15.00
N SER A 5 -7.15 4.78 15.77
CA SER A 5 -7.91 5.97 15.37
C SER A 5 -7.09 6.98 14.54
N GLY A 6 -5.86 6.65 14.14
CA GLY A 6 -5.00 7.53 13.35
C GLY A 6 -5.43 7.66 11.89
N TRP A 7 -5.74 6.53 11.23
CA TRP A 7 -6.06 6.49 9.81
C TRP A 7 -7.41 7.16 9.44
N MET A 8 -8.32 7.33 10.41
CA MET A 8 -9.75 7.57 10.14
C MET A 8 -10.22 9.03 10.11
N HIS A 9 -9.33 10.01 10.27
CA HIS A 9 -9.77 11.42 10.23
C HIS A 9 -9.15 12.14 9.04
N ARG A 10 -9.88 12.22 7.91
CA ARG A 10 -10.43 13.46 7.28
C ARG A 10 -11.51 13.10 6.24
N ASN A 11 -12.72 13.65 6.39
CA ASN A 11 -13.74 13.73 5.34
C ASN A 11 -13.91 15.20 4.96
N ASN A 12 -13.83 15.51 3.66
CA ASN A 12 -14.56 16.64 3.08
C ASN A 12 -14.76 16.39 1.57
N TRP A 13 -16.00 16.11 1.21
CA TRP A 13 -16.45 15.68 -0.11
C TRP A 13 -17.14 16.85 -0.80
N LYS A 14 -16.73 17.19 -2.02
CA LYS A 14 -17.62 17.79 -3.04
C LYS A 14 -17.18 17.35 -4.44
N LEU A 15 -17.98 16.46 -5.00
CA LEU A 15 -18.35 16.35 -6.42
C LEU A 15 -17.22 16.36 -7.46
N LEU A 16 -16.94 15.17 -8.01
CA LEU A 16 -16.64 15.05 -9.44
C LEU A 16 -17.65 14.07 -10.04
N LYS A 17 -18.75 14.64 -10.57
CA LYS A 17 -19.58 13.98 -11.58
C LYS A 17 -19.07 14.46 -12.94
N THR A 18 -18.34 13.62 -13.63
CA THR A 18 -18.05 13.77 -15.06
C THR A 18 -18.27 12.42 -15.75
N PRO A 19 -19.00 12.35 -16.87
CA PRO A 19 -19.13 11.12 -17.63
C PRO A 19 -17.96 11.05 -18.60
N MET A 20 -17.00 10.15 -18.42
CA MET A 20 -15.96 9.92 -19.43
C MET A 20 -15.56 8.46 -19.57
N THR A 21 -15.60 8.05 -20.83
CA THR A 21 -15.29 6.74 -21.40
C THR A 21 -13.76 6.50 -21.41
N SER A 22 -13.23 6.04 -20.29
CA SER A 22 -11.98 5.28 -20.13
C SER A 22 -11.92 4.85 -18.66
N ALA A 23 -11.33 3.68 -18.35
CA ALA A 23 -11.19 3.26 -16.95
C ALA A 23 -10.50 4.39 -16.15
N PRO A 24 -10.99 4.75 -14.95
CA PRO A 24 -10.41 5.85 -14.20
C PRO A 24 -8.94 5.55 -13.93
N GLU A 25 -8.06 6.47 -14.34
CA GLU A 25 -6.64 6.41 -14.01
C GLU A 25 -6.48 6.41 -12.49
N LEU A 26 -5.66 5.51 -11.95
CA LEU A 26 -5.40 5.46 -10.51
C LEU A 26 -4.78 6.79 -10.07
N THR A 27 -5.46 7.56 -9.23
CA THR A 27 -4.91 8.77 -8.59
C THR A 27 -4.48 8.47 -7.16
N PRO A 28 -3.59 9.29 -6.56
CA PRO A 28 -3.22 9.18 -5.15
C PRO A 28 -4.44 9.18 -4.22
N GLU A 29 -5.45 9.99 -4.49
CA GLU A 29 -6.66 10.11 -3.68
C GLU A 29 -7.51 8.84 -3.75
N LEU A 30 -7.68 8.27 -4.95
CA LEU A 30 -8.43 7.02 -5.14
C LEU A 30 -7.71 5.85 -4.46
N PHE A 31 -6.39 5.78 -4.58
CA PHE A 31 -5.60 4.73 -3.92
C PHE A 31 -5.62 4.88 -2.39
N TRP A 32 -5.54 6.10 -1.88
CA TRP A 32 -5.67 6.38 -0.44
C TRP A 32 -7.06 5.96 0.07
N GLN A 33 -8.13 6.28 -0.66
CA GLN A 33 -9.48 5.87 -0.31
C GLN A 33 -9.63 4.34 -0.29
N HIS A 34 -9.10 3.65 -1.30
CA HIS A 34 -9.05 2.19 -1.33
C HIS A 34 -8.31 1.63 -0.11
N SER A 35 -7.14 2.18 0.21
CA SER A 35 -6.34 1.80 1.38
C SER A 35 -7.15 1.94 2.67
N LEU A 36 -7.86 3.07 2.87
CA LEU A 36 -8.68 3.28 4.06
C LEU A 36 -9.85 2.29 4.16
N GLN A 37 -10.57 2.08 3.05
CA GLN A 37 -11.68 1.13 3.00
C GLN A 37 -11.21 -0.29 3.32
N HIS A 38 -10.09 -0.70 2.72
CA HIS A 38 -9.52 -2.02 2.96
C HIS A 38 -8.99 -2.19 4.38
N TYR A 39 -8.34 -1.16 4.92
CA TYR A 39 -7.77 -1.20 6.28
C TYR A 39 -8.84 -1.35 7.37
N THR A 40 -10.09 -1.02 7.07
CA THR A 40 -11.24 -1.19 7.97
C THR A 40 -11.87 -2.59 7.93
N GLN A 41 -11.45 -3.45 7.01
CA GLN A 41 -11.94 -4.83 6.96
C GLN A 41 -11.48 -5.64 8.18
N PRO A 42 -12.26 -6.66 8.61
CA PRO A 42 -11.96 -7.44 9.80
C PRO A 42 -10.54 -8.02 9.79
N GLY A 43 -9.75 -7.70 10.81
CA GLY A 43 -8.40 -8.23 11.02
C GLY A 43 -7.29 -7.63 10.15
N VAL A 44 -7.62 -6.84 9.12
CA VAL A 44 -6.61 -6.25 8.22
C VAL A 44 -5.68 -5.30 8.96
N ALA A 45 -6.23 -4.42 9.80
CA ALA A 45 -5.42 -3.48 10.58
C ALA A 45 -4.44 -4.21 11.50
N GLU A 46 -4.91 -5.21 12.24
CA GLU A 46 -4.09 -6.04 13.13
C GLU A 46 -3.01 -6.81 12.35
N ALA A 47 -3.36 -7.38 11.21
CA ALA A 47 -2.42 -8.12 10.38
C ALA A 47 -1.33 -7.21 9.79
N CYS A 48 -1.71 -6.06 9.23
CA CYS A 48 -0.76 -5.05 8.73
C CYS A 48 0.19 -4.56 9.84
N LEU A 49 -0.31 -4.33 11.05
CA LEU A 49 0.54 -3.94 12.19
C LEU A 49 1.51 -5.06 12.59
N ALA A 50 1.05 -6.30 12.63
CA ALA A 50 1.91 -7.45 12.94
C ALA A 50 2.99 -7.66 11.86
N LEU A 51 2.64 -7.53 10.57
CA LEU A 51 3.57 -7.57 9.45
C LEU A 51 4.61 -6.45 9.55
N GLN A 52 4.18 -5.23 9.85
CA GLN A 52 5.07 -4.08 10.02
C GLN A 52 6.02 -4.26 11.22
N ASP A 53 5.50 -4.61 12.39
CA ASP A 53 6.28 -4.61 13.62
C ASP A 53 7.19 -5.83 13.77
N HIS A 54 6.81 -6.99 13.22
CA HIS A 54 7.60 -8.23 13.34
C HIS A 54 8.43 -8.56 12.11
N TYR A 55 7.99 -8.13 10.92
CA TYR A 55 8.64 -8.47 9.65
C TYR A 55 9.12 -7.25 8.87
N GLN A 56 8.96 -6.04 9.42
CA GLN A 56 9.38 -4.78 8.79
C GLN A 56 8.72 -4.54 7.42
N VAL A 57 7.57 -5.15 7.16
CA VAL A 57 6.82 -4.97 5.92
C VAL A 57 6.40 -3.52 5.78
N ASN A 58 6.62 -2.96 4.59
CA ASN A 58 6.04 -1.67 4.23
C ASN A 58 4.54 -1.86 3.93
N VAL A 59 3.69 -1.32 4.81
CA VAL A 59 2.24 -1.48 4.72
C VAL A 59 1.66 -0.80 3.48
N ASN A 60 2.19 0.35 3.07
CA ASN A 60 1.70 1.05 1.88
C ASN A 60 1.95 0.23 0.60
N LEU A 61 3.12 -0.40 0.48
CA LEU A 61 3.44 -1.30 -0.62
C LEU A 61 2.55 -2.55 -0.60
N LEU A 62 2.32 -3.15 0.58
CA LEU A 62 1.41 -4.29 0.73
C LEU A 62 -0.02 -3.95 0.28
N LEU A 63 -0.54 -2.79 0.71
CA LEU A 63 -1.86 -2.29 0.28
C LEU A 63 -1.91 -2.00 -1.23
N PHE A 64 -0.79 -1.58 -1.82
CA PHE A 64 -0.67 -1.38 -3.27
C PHE A 64 -0.77 -2.69 -4.03
N TYR A 65 -0.04 -3.73 -3.62
CA TYR A 65 -0.17 -5.05 -4.24
C TYR A 65 -1.58 -5.64 -4.06
N HIS A 66 -2.18 -5.47 -2.89
CA HIS A 66 -3.58 -5.85 -2.68
C HIS A 66 -4.54 -5.13 -3.66
N TRP A 67 -4.35 -3.83 -3.88
CA TRP A 67 -5.11 -3.08 -4.89
C TRP A 67 -4.91 -3.69 -6.29
N CYS A 68 -3.69 -4.01 -6.69
CA CYS A 68 -3.43 -4.66 -7.97
C CYS A 68 -4.21 -5.98 -8.13
N PHE A 69 -4.23 -6.84 -7.10
CA PHE A 69 -5.01 -8.08 -7.15
C PHE A 69 -6.52 -7.81 -7.23
N THR A 70 -7.02 -6.83 -6.49
CA THR A 70 -8.45 -6.46 -6.48
C THR A 70 -8.96 -6.13 -7.89
N ILE A 71 -8.14 -5.46 -8.69
CA ILE A 71 -8.50 -5.05 -10.05
C ILE A 71 -7.91 -5.95 -11.14
N ASN A 72 -7.33 -7.11 -10.77
CA ASN A 72 -6.62 -8.03 -11.66
C ASN A 72 -5.52 -7.35 -12.51
N GLN A 73 -4.86 -6.33 -11.96
CA GLN A 73 -3.75 -5.63 -12.59
C GLN A 73 -2.46 -6.48 -12.50
N PRO A 74 -1.85 -6.87 -13.63
CA PRO A 74 -0.61 -7.63 -13.60
C PRO A 74 0.55 -6.85 -12.99
N VAL A 75 1.29 -7.51 -12.09
CA VAL A 75 2.46 -6.96 -11.40
C VAL A 75 3.74 -7.48 -12.07
N SER A 76 4.14 -6.83 -13.16
CA SER A 76 5.39 -7.16 -13.87
C SER A 76 6.64 -6.84 -13.05
N GLN A 77 7.77 -7.49 -13.37
CA GLN A 77 9.05 -7.20 -12.72
C GLN A 77 9.42 -5.72 -12.73
N ALA A 78 9.32 -5.05 -13.88
CA ALA A 78 9.57 -3.61 -14.00
C ALA A 78 8.68 -2.74 -13.10
N LEU A 79 7.45 -3.19 -12.81
CA LEU A 79 6.57 -2.48 -11.87
C LEU A 79 7.08 -2.67 -10.44
N ARG A 80 7.48 -3.89 -10.06
CA ARG A 80 8.04 -4.15 -8.72
C ARG A 80 9.30 -3.34 -8.47
N GLU A 81 10.23 -3.33 -9.41
CA GLU A 81 11.47 -2.54 -9.31
C GLU A 81 11.16 -1.04 -9.15
N ALA A 82 10.20 -0.50 -9.90
CA ALA A 82 9.80 0.90 -9.75
C ALA A 82 9.13 1.21 -8.40
N LEU A 83 8.32 0.28 -7.87
CA LEU A 83 7.71 0.42 -6.54
C LEU A 83 8.77 0.30 -5.43
N GLU A 84 9.73 -0.61 -5.56
CA GLU A 84 10.84 -0.78 -4.62
C GLU A 84 11.71 0.48 -4.56
N GLU A 85 12.03 1.11 -5.70
CA GLU A 85 12.75 2.40 -5.77
C GLU A 85 11.99 3.52 -5.03
N ALA A 86 10.67 3.62 -5.27
CA ALA A 86 9.81 4.59 -4.60
C ALA A 86 9.78 4.38 -3.08
N VAL A 87 9.69 3.12 -2.62
CA VAL A 87 9.79 2.77 -1.20
C VAL A 87 11.17 3.10 -0.64
N ALA A 88 12.26 2.74 -1.33
CA ALA A 88 13.62 2.99 -0.87
C ALA A 88 13.88 4.49 -0.63
N THR A 89 13.28 5.36 -1.46
CA THR A 89 13.39 6.82 -1.34
C THR A 89 12.56 7.38 -0.17
N THR A 90 11.40 6.82 0.12
CA THR A 90 10.41 7.39 1.05
C THR A 90 10.40 6.77 2.44
N ASP A 91 10.69 5.46 2.55
CA ASP A 91 10.61 4.68 3.79
C ASP A 91 11.58 5.15 4.90
N PRO A 92 12.82 5.61 4.62
CA PRO A 92 13.72 6.11 5.67
C PRO A 92 13.12 7.25 6.50
N ALA A 93 12.41 8.19 5.86
CA ALA A 93 11.76 9.30 6.55
C ALA A 93 10.65 8.80 7.48
N ILE A 94 9.82 7.85 7.02
CA ILE A 94 8.75 7.23 7.80
C ILE A 94 9.32 6.46 8.99
N ARG A 95 10.37 5.65 8.79
CA ARG A 95 11.03 4.88 9.86
C ARG A 95 11.60 5.80 10.94
N ASN A 96 12.33 6.84 10.54
CA ASN A 96 12.88 7.83 11.47
C ASN A 96 11.76 8.55 12.25
N HIS A 97 10.65 8.86 11.58
CA HIS A 97 9.48 9.45 12.21
C HIS A 97 8.85 8.50 13.25
N ARG A 98 8.69 7.21 12.90
CA ARG A 98 8.19 6.17 13.81
C ARG A 98 9.00 6.05 15.09
N ILE A 99 10.33 6.12 15.00
CA ILE A 99 11.22 6.13 16.17
C ILE A 99 10.89 7.33 17.09
N ARG A 100 10.84 8.54 16.52
CA ARG A 100 10.52 9.77 17.26
C ARG A 100 9.13 9.70 17.91
N ARG A 101 8.12 9.23 17.17
CA ARG A 101 6.76 9.07 17.70
C ARG A 101 6.69 8.05 18.84
N ARG A 102 7.38 6.91 18.71
CA ARG A 102 7.43 5.88 19.76
C ARG A 102 8.08 6.42 21.03
N ALA A 103 9.16 7.19 20.91
CA ALA A 103 9.80 7.86 22.05
C ALA A 103 8.91 8.92 22.71
N ALA A 104 8.04 9.58 21.95
CA ALA A 104 7.13 10.62 22.44
C ALA A 104 5.83 10.09 23.07
N LYS A 105 5.66 8.77 23.24
CA LYS A 105 4.41 8.19 23.74
C LYS A 105 4.07 8.70 25.14
N GLY A 106 2.83 9.17 25.33
CA GLY A 106 2.37 9.78 26.58
C GLY A 106 2.62 11.29 26.68
N SER A 107 3.37 11.88 25.75
CA SER A 107 3.59 13.33 25.68
C SER A 107 2.46 14.06 24.94
N LYS A 108 2.38 15.39 25.13
CA LYS A 108 1.47 16.26 24.38
C LYS A 108 1.75 16.29 22.86
N VAL A 109 3.00 16.04 22.45
CA VAL A 109 3.41 16.07 21.03
C VAL A 109 3.12 14.77 20.29
N TYR A 110 2.75 13.70 20.99
CA TYR A 110 2.48 12.39 20.38
C TYR A 110 1.43 12.44 19.27
N LYS A 111 0.34 13.19 19.47
CA LYS A 111 -0.74 13.32 18.47
C LYS A 111 -0.28 14.04 17.21
N ALA A 112 0.51 15.11 17.35
CA ALA A 112 1.06 15.84 16.22
C ALA A 112 2.05 14.98 15.42
N LEU A 113 2.90 14.22 16.11
CA LEU A 113 3.78 13.24 15.46
C LEU A 113 2.96 12.15 14.73
N LYS A 114 1.88 11.65 15.33
CA LYS A 114 1.03 10.67 14.64
C LYS A 114 0.41 11.23 13.35
N GLN A 115 0.04 12.51 13.33
CA GLN A 115 -0.48 13.17 12.13
C GLN A 115 0.59 13.32 11.03
N GLN A 116 1.80 13.72 11.41
CA GLN A 116 2.93 13.84 10.47
C GLN A 116 3.34 12.49 9.87
N GLU A 117 3.28 11.41 10.65
CA GLU A 117 3.51 10.06 10.13
C GLU A 117 2.50 9.70 9.03
N LEU A 118 1.22 10.05 9.21
CA LEU A 118 0.18 9.81 8.20
C LEU A 118 0.41 10.63 6.92
N GLU A 119 0.92 11.86 7.05
CA GLU A 119 1.28 12.70 5.89
C GLU A 119 2.44 12.08 5.10
N LEU A 120 3.45 11.54 5.79
CA LEU A 120 4.53 10.80 5.13
C LEU A 120 4.05 9.50 4.49
N GLU A 121 3.13 8.77 5.13
CA GLU A 121 2.52 7.57 4.58
C GLU A 121 1.69 7.89 3.32
N ALA A 122 0.92 8.99 3.33
CA ALA A 122 0.17 9.46 2.16
C ALA A 122 1.10 9.90 1.01
N ALA A 123 2.21 10.59 1.33
CA ALA A 123 3.21 10.95 0.33
C ALA A 123 3.86 9.72 -0.30
N GLN A 124 4.19 8.69 0.48
CA GLN A 124 4.70 7.43 -0.08
C GLN A 124 3.67 6.76 -0.99
N GLN A 125 2.39 6.72 -0.63
CA GLN A 125 1.35 6.18 -1.53
C GLN A 125 1.26 6.96 -2.84
N ALA A 126 1.40 8.29 -2.81
CA ALA A 126 1.44 9.10 -4.03
C ALA A 126 2.63 8.74 -4.93
N GLU A 127 3.82 8.50 -4.36
CA GLU A 127 4.99 8.04 -5.11
C GLU A 127 4.80 6.63 -5.71
N LEU A 128 4.12 5.72 -5.01
CA LEU A 128 3.78 4.40 -5.56
C LEU A 128 2.83 4.53 -6.77
N VAL A 129 1.83 5.42 -6.68
CA VAL A 129 0.92 5.71 -7.79
C VAL A 129 1.68 6.33 -8.97
N ALA A 130 2.59 7.28 -8.72
CA ALA A 130 3.41 7.89 -9.77
C ALA A 130 4.31 6.86 -10.47
N ALA A 131 4.94 5.95 -9.71
CA ALA A 131 5.72 4.85 -10.26
C ALA A 131 4.86 3.93 -11.16
N TYR A 132 3.66 3.58 -10.71
CA TYR A 132 2.71 2.80 -11.50
C TYR A 132 2.30 3.50 -12.80
N GLN A 133 1.89 4.77 -12.73
CA GLN A 133 1.49 5.56 -13.90
C GLN A 133 2.62 5.67 -14.91
N LYS A 134 3.86 5.85 -14.46
CA LYS A 134 5.06 5.86 -15.32
C LYS A 134 5.21 4.54 -16.09
N ILE A 135 5.10 3.40 -15.40
CA ILE A 135 5.22 2.08 -16.03
C ILE A 135 4.08 1.84 -17.03
N MET A 136 2.84 2.19 -16.68
CA MET A 136 1.68 2.01 -17.56
C MET A 136 1.74 2.94 -18.77
N GLY A 137 2.17 4.20 -18.60
CA GLY A 137 2.34 5.16 -19.68
C GLY A 137 3.46 4.77 -20.66
N SER A 138 4.53 4.14 -20.18
CA SER A 138 5.59 3.59 -21.04
C SER A 138 5.10 2.39 -21.88
N LYS A 139 4.24 1.53 -21.33
CA LYS A 139 3.66 0.38 -22.05
C LYS A 139 2.72 0.79 -23.19
N ILE A 140 1.98 1.90 -23.04
CA ILE A 140 1.07 2.39 -24.10
C ILE A 140 1.85 2.90 -25.32
N LYS A 141 3.10 3.37 -25.14
CA LYS A 141 3.94 3.92 -26.23
C LYS A 141 4.79 2.87 -26.94
N GLY A 142 5.10 1.75 -26.30
CA GLY A 142 5.78 0.61 -26.91
C GLY A 142 4.78 -0.46 -27.29
N SER A 143 4.55 -0.65 -28.59
CA SER A 143 3.84 -1.83 -29.11
C SER A 143 4.66 -3.09 -28.80
N GLU A 144 4.56 -3.62 -27.59
CA GLU A 144 5.02 -4.96 -27.27
C GLU A 144 3.84 -5.82 -26.83
N SER A 145 3.66 -6.91 -27.58
CA SER A 145 2.70 -7.97 -27.34
C SER A 145 2.75 -8.38 -25.87
N LEU A 146 1.64 -8.16 -25.17
CA LEU A 146 1.40 -8.69 -23.83
C LEU A 146 1.29 -10.21 -23.96
N ASN A 147 2.42 -10.92 -24.04
CA ASN A 147 2.44 -12.30 -23.60
C ASN A 147 2.15 -12.25 -22.10
N SER A 148 0.90 -12.55 -21.81
CA SER A 148 0.28 -12.66 -20.52
C SER A 148 1.08 -13.61 -19.64
N VAL A 149 2.06 -13.08 -18.93
CA VAL A 149 2.38 -13.62 -17.62
C VAL A 149 1.31 -13.05 -16.70
N PHE A 150 0.09 -13.56 -16.83
CA PHE A 150 -0.80 -13.61 -15.69
C PHE A 150 0.02 -14.25 -14.58
N ASN A 151 0.03 -13.62 -13.42
CA ASN A 151 0.60 -14.26 -12.26
C ASN A 151 -0.40 -15.36 -11.87
N ASP A 152 -0.37 -16.51 -12.56
CA ASP A 152 -1.10 -17.73 -12.16
C ASP A 152 -0.62 -18.23 -10.78
N SER A 153 0.43 -17.60 -10.26
CA SER A 153 0.88 -17.71 -8.88
C SER A 153 -0.21 -17.20 -7.94
N ASP A 154 -0.65 -18.08 -7.04
CA ASP A 154 -1.43 -17.75 -5.85
C ASP A 154 -0.98 -16.39 -5.24
N PRO A 155 -1.88 -15.37 -5.12
CA PRO A 155 -1.56 -14.06 -4.58
C PRO A 155 -0.85 -14.12 -3.22
N LEU A 156 -1.15 -15.14 -2.40
CA LEU A 156 -0.45 -15.39 -1.14
C LEU A 156 1.04 -15.65 -1.38
N ILE A 157 1.36 -16.62 -2.25
CA ILE A 157 2.74 -17.01 -2.55
C ILE A 157 3.49 -15.86 -3.23
N ALA A 158 2.82 -15.14 -4.13
CA ALA A 158 3.40 -13.96 -4.77
C ALA A 158 3.81 -12.89 -3.75
N LEU A 159 2.91 -12.53 -2.82
CA LEU A 159 3.20 -11.55 -1.79
C LEU A 159 4.30 -11.98 -0.83
N LEU A 160 4.29 -13.25 -0.40
CA LEU A 160 5.35 -13.77 0.46
C LEU A 160 6.72 -13.61 -0.20
N ASN A 161 6.82 -13.93 -1.49
CA ASN A 161 8.06 -13.81 -2.24
C ASN A 161 8.47 -12.35 -2.45
N TRP A 162 7.58 -11.49 -2.94
CA TRP A 162 7.90 -10.09 -3.23
C TRP A 162 8.22 -9.26 -1.99
N LEU A 163 7.61 -9.59 -0.85
CA LEU A 163 7.89 -8.91 0.42
C LEU A 163 9.03 -9.55 1.21
N GLY A 164 9.69 -10.58 0.67
CA GLY A 164 10.79 -11.29 1.33
C GLY A 164 10.38 -11.97 2.64
N LEU A 165 9.13 -12.42 2.75
CA LEU A 165 8.59 -13.03 3.94
C LEU A 165 8.88 -14.54 3.99
N PRO A 166 9.20 -15.10 5.16
CA PRO A 166 9.33 -16.54 5.30
C PRO A 166 8.00 -17.22 5.01
N ASN A 167 8.02 -18.36 4.31
CA ASN A 167 6.82 -19.10 3.96
C ASN A 167 6.43 -20.11 5.07
N HIS A 168 5.87 -19.61 6.16
CA HIS A 168 5.38 -20.44 7.27
C HIS A 168 3.98 -19.99 7.72
N SER A 169 3.27 -20.81 8.48
CA SER A 169 1.86 -20.59 8.85
C SER A 169 1.53 -19.18 9.38
N LYS A 170 2.39 -18.58 10.20
CA LYS A 170 2.13 -17.25 10.78
C LYS A 170 2.09 -16.13 9.73
N THR A 171 3.08 -16.06 8.84
CA THR A 171 3.12 -15.07 7.74
C THR A 171 2.06 -15.36 6.70
N GLN A 172 1.79 -16.64 6.42
CA GLN A 172 0.69 -17.03 5.55
C GLN A 172 -0.64 -16.48 6.08
N ASN A 173 -0.99 -16.78 7.34
CA ASN A 173 -2.23 -16.30 7.96
C ASN A 173 -2.34 -14.77 7.95
N LEU A 174 -1.24 -14.06 8.19
CA LEU A 174 -1.22 -12.60 8.14
C LEU A 174 -1.50 -12.07 6.73
N ILE A 175 -0.84 -12.62 5.70
CA ILE A 175 -1.07 -12.20 4.31
C ILE A 175 -2.47 -12.60 3.85
N THR A 176 -2.93 -13.81 4.15
CA THR A 176 -4.31 -14.26 3.87
C THR A 176 -5.34 -13.34 4.52
N THR A 177 -5.12 -12.93 5.78
CA THR A 177 -5.98 -11.94 6.44
C THR A 177 -5.98 -10.60 5.69
N VAL A 178 -4.83 -10.14 5.20
CA VAL A 178 -4.77 -8.89 4.42
C VAL A 178 -5.43 -9.06 3.05
N LEU A 179 -5.33 -10.23 2.41
CA LEU A 179 -5.97 -10.51 1.14
C LEU A 179 -7.49 -10.75 1.25
N GLN A 180 -8.00 -11.04 2.46
CA GLN A 180 -9.40 -11.40 2.70
C GLN A 180 -9.84 -12.62 1.87
N VAL A 181 -8.97 -13.62 1.77
CA VAL A 181 -9.19 -14.90 1.06
C VAL A 181 -9.09 -16.11 1.99
#